data_AF-A0A7S1SG77-F1
#
_entry.id   AF-A0A7S1SG77-F1
#
_cell.length_a   1.000
_cell.length_b   1.000
_cell.length_c   1.000
_cell.angle_alpha   90.00
_cell.angle_beta   90.00
_cell.angle_gamma   90.00
#
_symmetry.space_group_name_H-M   'P 1'
#
loop_
_entity.id
_entity.type
_entity.pdbx_description
1 polymer ?
#
loop_
_entity_poly.entity_id
_entity_poly.type
_entity_poly.pdbx_seq_one_letter_code
_entity_poly.pdbx_strand_id
1 'polypeptide(L)'
;GLAEGDGAFSYEAHVRRGGKKLRACDLDKRDYKRRFGELDVAFLAKEIARGEKELDARMQEAGEEAIGSEATQIQQWRNQANGHLALLKKRGAFSFLGLPPESNETDVQKRYKKMAFELHPDKGGDHAKFKERLVQP
;
A
#
# COMPACT_ATOMS: atom_id res chain seq x y z
N GLY A 1 -35.46 11.39 4.09
CA GLY A 1 -35.05 10.60 5.26
C GLY A 1 -34.62 9.25 4.77
N LEU A 2 -33.33 8.93 4.84
CA LEU A 2 -32.77 7.68 4.30
C LEU A 2 -32.40 6.78 5.48
N ALA A 3 -33.32 5.90 5.85
CA ALA A 3 -33.08 4.76 6.72
C ALA A 3 -33.66 3.55 5.98
N GLU A 4 -32.78 2.65 5.54
CA GLU A 4 -33.00 1.21 5.33
C GLU A 4 -31.86 0.67 4.43
N GLY A 5 -30.82 0.06 5.02
CA GLY A 5 -29.87 -0.75 4.25
C GLY A 5 -28.40 -0.79 4.71
N ASP A 6 -27.92 0.14 5.54
CA ASP A 6 -26.47 0.18 5.90
C ASP A 6 -26.05 -0.79 7.02
N GLY A 7 -26.98 -1.65 7.47
CA GLY A 7 -26.85 -2.45 8.68
C GLY A 7 -25.82 -3.59 8.63
N ALA A 8 -25.38 -4.07 7.46
CA ALA A 8 -24.39 -5.16 7.39
C ALA A 8 -22.94 -4.66 7.25
N PHE A 9 -22.76 -3.42 6.79
CA PHE A 9 -21.47 -2.89 6.36
C PHE A 9 -21.00 -1.67 7.16
N SER A 10 -21.84 -1.14 8.06
CA SER A 10 -21.42 -0.14 9.04
C SER A 10 -20.64 -0.78 10.19
N TYR A 11 -19.53 -0.15 10.59
CA TYR A 11 -18.77 -0.56 11.78
C TYR A 11 -19.64 -0.61 13.05
N GLU A 12 -20.72 0.17 13.12
CA GLU A 12 -21.63 0.19 14.27
C GLU A 12 -22.49 -1.07 14.37
N ALA A 13 -22.71 -1.78 13.27
CA ALA A 13 -23.43 -3.05 13.28
C ALA A 13 -22.59 -4.21 13.84
N HIS A 14 -21.27 -4.08 13.78
CA HIS A 14 -20.31 -5.08 14.29
C HIS A 14 -19.84 -4.77 15.72
N VAL A 15 -20.19 -3.58 16.26
CA VAL A 15 -19.96 -3.22 17.67
C VAL A 15 -21.08 -3.83 18.52
N ARG A 16 -20.71 -4.74 19.44
CA ARG A 16 -21.66 -5.45 20.32
C ARG A 16 -22.67 -4.51 21.01
N ARG A 17 -23.97 -4.76 20.78
CA ARG A 17 -25.04 -4.52 21.78
C ARG A 17 -25.36 -5.84 22.48
N GLY A 18 -24.88 -6.02 23.70
CA GLY A 18 -25.39 -7.04 24.63
C GLY A 18 -24.75 -8.44 24.57
N GLY A 19 -23.79 -8.69 25.48
CA GLY A 19 -23.98 -9.71 26.51
C GLY A 19 -23.96 -11.22 26.20
N LYS A 20 -23.39 -11.76 25.12
CA LYS A 20 -23.11 -13.21 25.04
C LYS A 20 -21.74 -13.61 24.44
N LYS A 21 -21.02 -14.40 25.26
CA LYS A 21 -19.78 -15.22 25.14
C LYS A 21 -18.74 -14.92 24.05
N LEU A 22 -17.49 -14.78 24.51
CA LEU A 22 -16.26 -14.46 23.77
C LEU A 22 -15.92 -15.45 22.64
N ARG A 23 -15.51 -14.90 21.48
CA ARG A 23 -14.53 -15.50 20.56
C ARG A 23 -13.42 -14.47 20.32
N ALA A 24 -12.22 -14.93 20.00
CA ALA A 24 -10.93 -14.22 20.05
C ALA A 24 -10.73 -12.99 19.15
N CYS A 25 -11.80 -12.38 18.63
CA CYS A 25 -11.73 -11.28 17.67
C CYS A 25 -12.75 -10.19 18.04
N ASP A 26 -12.75 -9.72 19.29
CA ASP A 26 -13.56 -8.59 19.74
C ASP A 26 -12.91 -7.27 19.24
N LEU A 27 -13.07 -6.94 17.96
CA LEU A 27 -12.58 -5.68 17.39
C LEU A 27 -13.57 -4.56 17.69
N ASP A 28 -13.09 -3.46 18.29
CA ASP A 28 -13.91 -2.28 18.52
C ASP A 28 -13.95 -1.34 17.28
N LYS A 29 -14.79 -0.31 17.31
CA LYS A 29 -14.90 0.68 16.20
C LYS A 29 -13.54 1.35 15.88
N ARG A 30 -12.69 1.53 16.89
CA ARG A 30 -11.35 2.12 16.74
C ARG A 30 -10.39 1.13 16.09
N ASP A 31 -10.49 -0.16 16.39
CA ASP A 31 -9.72 -1.22 15.76
C ASP A 31 -10.08 -1.39 14.28
N TYR A 32 -11.36 -1.32 13.95
CA TYR A 32 -11.81 -1.30 12.56
C TYR A 32 -11.27 -0.06 11.82
N LYS A 33 -11.41 1.14 12.38
CA LYS A 33 -10.84 2.37 11.80
C LYS A 33 -9.32 2.32 11.69
N ARG A 34 -8.62 1.72 12.65
CA ARG A 34 -7.16 1.59 12.63
C ARG A 34 -6.69 0.62 11.53
N ARG A 35 -7.43 -0.48 11.31
CA ARG A 35 -7.05 -1.53 10.35
C ARG A 35 -7.47 -1.20 8.92
N PHE A 36 -8.66 -0.62 8.75
CA PHE A 36 -9.28 -0.41 7.44
C PHE A 36 -9.38 1.08 7.07
N GLY A 37 -8.96 1.99 7.96
CA GLY A 37 -8.98 3.43 7.70
C GLY A 37 -10.39 4.01 7.66
N GLU A 38 -10.57 5.03 6.81
CA GLU A 38 -11.87 5.65 6.50
C GLU A 38 -12.65 4.88 5.42
N LEU A 39 -12.26 3.63 5.13
CA LEU A 39 -12.94 2.82 4.13
C LEU A 39 -14.39 2.55 4.56
N ASP A 40 -15.33 3.10 3.79
CA ASP A 40 -16.75 2.82 3.90
C ASP A 40 -17.08 1.57 3.08
N VAL A 41 -17.14 0.43 3.77
CA VAL A 41 -17.44 -0.87 3.15
C VAL A 41 -18.87 -0.90 2.60
N ALA A 42 -19.80 -0.12 3.17
CA ALA A 42 -21.18 -0.05 2.69
C ALA A 42 -21.24 0.67 1.34
N PHE A 43 -20.50 1.77 1.23
CA PHE A 43 -20.31 2.48 -0.04
C PHE A 43 -19.66 1.56 -1.08
N LEU A 44 -18.57 0.87 -0.73
CA LEU A 44 -17.89 -0.03 -1.66
C LEU A 44 -18.78 -1.19 -2.13
N ALA A 45 -19.55 -1.81 -1.23
CA ALA A 45 -20.47 -2.88 -1.58
C ALA A 45 -21.61 -2.38 -2.48
N LYS A 46 -22.13 -1.17 -2.22
CA LYS A 46 -23.12 -0.51 -3.09
C LYS A 46 -22.53 -0.20 -4.47
N GLU A 47 -21.30 0.28 -4.53
CA GLU A 47 -20.61 0.55 -5.80
C GLU A 47 -20.36 -0.73 -6.61
N ILE A 48 -19.90 -1.81 -5.96
CA ILE A 48 -19.70 -3.11 -6.64
C ILE A 48 -21.02 -3.70 -7.13
N ALA A 49 -22.12 -3.51 -6.39
CA ALA A 49 -23.44 -3.99 -6.77
C ALA A 49 -24.10 -3.16 -7.88
N ARG A 50 -23.63 -1.93 -8.14
CA ARG A 50 -24.10 -1.13 -9.26
C ARG A 50 -23.57 -1.69 -10.57
N GLY A 51 -24.44 -1.73 -11.57
CA GLY A 51 -24.09 -2.20 -12.91
C GLY A 51 -23.29 -1.15 -13.68
N GLU A 52 -22.52 -1.62 -14.66
CA GLU A 52 -21.72 -0.82 -15.60
C GLU A 52 -22.52 0.36 -16.20
N LYS A 53 -23.80 0.16 -16.52
CA LYS A 53 -24.69 1.20 -17.08
C LYS A 53 -24.95 2.39 -16.14
N GLU A 54 -24.93 2.17 -14.83
CA GLU A 54 -25.20 3.22 -13.85
C GLU A 54 -23.93 4.03 -13.55
N LEU A 55 -22.77 3.39 -13.66
CA LEU A 55 -21.46 4.04 -13.68
C LEU A 55 -21.33 4.95 -14.91
N ASP A 56 -21.65 4.43 -16.11
CA ASP A 56 -21.62 5.21 -17.35
C ASP A 56 -22.53 6.45 -17.27
N ALA A 57 -23.75 6.30 -16.72
CA ALA A 57 -24.68 7.41 -16.56
C ALA A 57 -24.13 8.53 -15.64
N ARG A 58 -23.46 8.15 -14.55
CA ARG A 58 -22.80 9.12 -13.66
C ARG A 58 -21.56 9.73 -14.28
N MET A 59 -20.82 8.96 -15.08
CA MET A 59 -19.69 9.50 -15.83
C MET A 59 -20.15 10.58 -16.82
N GLN A 60 -21.31 10.38 -17.44
CA GLN A 60 -21.95 11.40 -18.29
C GLN A 60 -22.46 12.60 -17.48
N GLU A 61 -23.04 12.39 -16.29
CA GLU A 61 -23.58 13.45 -15.42
C GLU A 61 -22.49 14.33 -14.78
N ALA A 62 -21.39 13.73 -14.32
CA ALA A 62 -20.25 14.46 -13.75
C ALA A 62 -19.50 15.29 -14.81
N GLY A 63 -19.69 14.97 -16.09
CA GLY A 63 -19.02 15.61 -17.23
C GLY A 63 -17.60 15.09 -17.42
N GLU A 64 -17.23 14.85 -18.68
CA GLU A 64 -15.92 14.32 -19.06
C GLU A 64 -14.74 15.19 -18.54
N GLU A 65 -14.95 16.50 -18.43
CA GLU A 65 -13.94 17.44 -17.94
C GLU A 65 -13.64 17.28 -16.45
N ALA A 66 -14.66 17.10 -15.60
CA ALA A 66 -14.46 16.91 -14.16
C ALA A 66 -13.70 15.60 -13.90
N ILE A 67 -14.12 14.52 -14.56
CA ILE A 67 -13.47 13.21 -14.48
C ILE A 67 -12.04 13.27 -15.03
N GLY A 68 -11.82 13.97 -16.14
CA GLY A 68 -10.49 14.18 -16.70
C GLY A 68 -9.57 14.94 -15.76
N SER A 69 -10.10 15.94 -15.06
CA SER A 69 -9.34 16.72 -14.07
C SER A 69 -8.96 15.89 -12.85
N GLU A 70 -9.88 15.06 -12.33
CA GLU A 70 -9.64 14.14 -11.22
C GLU A 70 -8.63 13.05 -11.60
N ALA A 71 -8.82 12.43 -12.77
CA ALA A 71 -7.89 11.43 -13.29
C ALA A 71 -6.47 11.99 -13.46
N THR A 72 -6.36 13.23 -13.93
CA THR A 72 -5.07 13.93 -14.06
C THR A 72 -4.43 14.16 -12.70
N GLN A 73 -5.20 14.61 -11.69
CA GLN A 73 -4.71 14.78 -10.32
C GLN A 73 -4.21 13.45 -9.73
N ILE A 74 -4.97 12.38 -9.90
CA ILE A 74 -4.59 11.03 -9.46
C ILE A 74 -3.29 10.59 -10.14
N GLN A 75 -3.17 10.81 -11.45
CA GLN A 75 -1.97 10.46 -12.20
C GLN A 75 -0.74 11.26 -11.75
N GLN A 76 -0.91 12.55 -11.45
CA GLN A 76 0.15 13.39 -10.90
C GLN A 76 0.60 12.91 -9.53
N TRP A 77 -0.35 12.63 -8.63
CA TRP A 77 -0.04 12.09 -7.30
C TRP A 77 0.70 10.74 -7.39
N ARG A 78 0.25 9.85 -8.28
CA ARG A 78 0.92 8.58 -8.56
C ARG A 78 2.35 8.79 -9.02
N ASN A 79 2.59 9.73 -9.93
CA ASN A 79 3.93 10.02 -10.44
C ASN A 79 4.84 10.57 -9.33
N GLN A 80 4.33 11.47 -8.49
CA GLN A 80 5.07 12.00 -7.33
C GLN A 80 5.42 10.89 -6.33
N ALA A 81 4.44 10.06 -5.95
CA ALA A 81 4.63 8.94 -5.04
C ALA A 81 5.68 7.95 -5.57
N ASN A 82 5.62 7.61 -6.86
CA ASN A 82 6.61 6.74 -7.50
C ASN A 82 8.01 7.37 -7.53
N GLY A 83 8.12 8.68 -7.78
CA GLY A 83 9.38 9.40 -7.72
C GLY A 83 10.01 9.36 -6.32
N HIS A 84 9.21 9.60 -5.29
CA HIS A 84 9.66 9.48 -3.90
C HIS A 84 10.08 8.05 -3.55
N LEU A 85 9.30 7.05 -3.98
CA LEU A 85 9.64 5.64 -3.78
C LEU A 85 10.98 5.28 -4.45
N ALA A 86 11.20 5.73 -5.68
CA ALA A 86 12.46 5.50 -6.38
C ALA A 86 13.65 6.16 -5.66
N LEU A 87 13.48 7.39 -5.15
CA LEU A 87 14.51 8.07 -4.37
C LEU A 87 14.83 7.32 -3.06
N LEU A 88 13.81 6.86 -2.34
CA LEU A 88 13.98 6.10 -1.11
C LEU A 88 14.67 4.75 -1.37
N LYS A 89 14.26 4.03 -2.41
CA LYS A 89 14.93 2.79 -2.84
C LYS A 89 16.41 3.02 -3.17
N LYS A 90 16.72 4.10 -3.90
CA LYS A 90 18.10 4.48 -4.21
C LYS A 90 18.90 4.74 -2.92
N ARG A 91 18.35 5.53 -1.98
CA ARG A 91 19.00 5.81 -0.68
C ARG A 91 19.19 4.56 0.17
N GLY A 92 18.20 3.68 0.20
CA GLY A 92 18.27 2.38 0.88
C GLY A 92 19.37 1.50 0.29
N ALA A 93 19.49 1.43 -1.03
CA ALA A 93 20.56 0.68 -1.70
C ALA A 93 21.96 1.23 -1.38
N PHE A 94 22.16 2.56 -1.40
CA PHE A 94 23.44 3.15 -0.99
C PHE A 94 23.76 2.87 0.48
N SER A 95 22.77 2.99 1.36
CA SER A 95 22.92 2.69 2.79
C SER A 95 23.27 1.21 3.02
N PHE A 96 22.65 0.30 2.27
CA PHE A 96 22.95 -1.14 2.30
C PHE A 96 24.39 -1.43 1.88
N LEU A 97 24.87 -0.76 0.83
CA LEU A 97 26.27 -0.83 0.41
C LEU A 97 27.24 -0.15 1.41
N GLY A 98 26.72 0.68 2.33
CA GLY A 98 27.53 1.53 3.21
C GLY A 98 28.25 2.64 2.45
N LEU A 99 27.62 3.13 1.38
CA LEU A 99 28.15 4.19 0.52
C LEU A 99 27.34 5.48 0.72
N PRO A 100 27.98 6.67 0.59
CA PRO A 100 27.25 7.93 0.54
C PRO A 100 26.38 8.03 -0.72
N PRO A 101 25.28 8.81 -0.69
CA PRO A 101 24.37 8.95 -1.82
C PRO A 101 25.00 9.60 -3.07
N GLU A 102 26.14 10.28 -2.91
CA GLU A 102 26.92 10.92 -3.97
C GLU A 102 28.00 9.99 -4.57
N SER A 103 28.08 8.73 -4.12
CA SER A 103 29.03 7.76 -4.66
C SER A 103 28.78 7.48 -6.14
N ASN A 104 29.87 7.35 -6.90
CA ASN A 104 29.80 7.07 -8.33
C ASN A 104 29.68 5.56 -8.61
N GLU A 105 29.49 5.22 -9.88
CA GLU A 105 29.34 3.83 -10.31
C GLU A 105 30.55 2.95 -9.94
N THR A 106 31.78 3.49 -10.03
CA THR A 106 32.98 2.72 -9.72
C THR A 106 33.07 2.35 -8.23
N ASP A 107 32.57 3.22 -7.34
CA ASP A 107 32.51 2.97 -5.89
C ASP A 107 31.50 1.86 -5.59
N VAL A 108 30.33 1.92 -6.23
CA VAL A 108 29.29 0.88 -6.15
C VAL A 108 29.85 -0.47 -6.59
N GLN A 109 30.51 -0.53 -7.74
CA GLN A 109 31.08 -1.77 -8.27
C GLN A 109 32.16 -2.35 -7.34
N LYS A 110 33.06 -1.51 -6.81
CA LYS A 110 34.10 -1.95 -5.87
C LYS A 110 33.49 -2.51 -4.59
N ARG A 111 32.50 -1.82 -4.03
CA ARG A 111 31.84 -2.23 -2.78
C ARG A 111 31.03 -3.51 -2.98
N TYR A 112 30.31 -3.62 -4.08
CA TYR A 112 29.59 -4.84 -4.46
C TYR A 112 30.54 -6.05 -4.58
N LYS A 113 31.66 -5.91 -5.31
CA LYS A 113 32.67 -6.97 -5.43
C LYS A 113 33.19 -7.40 -4.05
N LYS A 114 33.53 -6.43 -3.20
CA LYS A 114 34.01 -6.70 -1.83
C LYS A 114 32.99 -7.47 -1.00
N MET A 115 31.73 -7.02 -0.98
CA MET A 115 30.66 -7.73 -0.25
C MET A 115 30.36 -9.11 -0.83
N ALA A 116 30.39 -9.27 -2.16
CA ALA A 116 30.18 -10.55 -2.81
C ALA A 116 31.28 -11.56 -2.44
N PHE A 117 32.54 -11.11 -2.32
CA PHE A 117 33.64 -11.96 -1.83
C PHE A 117 33.53 -12.28 -0.34
N GLU A 118 33.10 -11.32 0.49
CA GLU A 118 32.90 -11.51 1.95
C GLU A 118 31.73 -12.46 2.25
N LEU A 119 30.70 -12.45 1.40
CA LEU A 119 29.49 -13.25 1.55
C LEU A 119 29.51 -14.51 0.64
N HIS A 120 30.65 -14.80 0.00
CA HIS A 120 30.78 -15.94 -0.91
C HIS A 120 30.68 -17.28 -0.14
N PRO A 121 29.88 -18.24 -0.63
CA PRO A 121 29.63 -19.49 0.10
C PRO A 121 30.87 -20.37 0.32
N ASP A 122 31.84 -20.38 -0.59
CA ASP A 122 33.11 -21.11 -0.39
C ASP A 122 33.98 -20.58 0.76
N LYS A 123 33.72 -19.36 1.25
CA LYS A 123 34.45 -18.77 2.40
C LYS A 123 33.62 -18.73 3.68
N GLY A 124 32.51 -19.47 3.74
CA GLY A 124 31.64 -19.59 4.92
C GLY A 124 30.38 -18.71 4.89
N GLY A 125 30.00 -18.16 3.72
CA GLY A 125 28.78 -17.36 3.55
C GLY A 125 27.53 -18.19 3.25
N ASP A 126 26.40 -17.88 3.89
CA ASP A 126 25.13 -18.56 3.63
C ASP A 126 24.42 -17.95 2.41
N HIS A 127 24.20 -18.77 1.38
CA HIS A 127 23.62 -18.35 0.10
C HIS A 127 22.19 -17.80 0.25
N ALA A 128 21.46 -18.26 1.28
CA ALA A 128 20.12 -17.78 1.61
C ALA A 128 20.17 -16.36 2.19
N LYS A 129 21.11 -16.08 3.10
CA LYS A 129 21.27 -14.75 3.73
C LYS A 129 21.68 -13.67 2.73
N PHE A 130 22.43 -14.02 1.68
CA PHE A 130 22.82 -13.08 0.63
C PHE A 130 21.62 -12.65 -0.24
N LYS A 131 20.80 -13.62 -0.67
CA LYS A 131 19.58 -13.34 -1.44
C LYS A 131 18.52 -12.65 -0.57
N GLU A 132 18.37 -13.07 0.67
CA GLU A 132 17.44 -12.47 1.63
C GLU A 132 17.79 -10.99 1.92
N ARG A 133 19.08 -10.65 2.06
CA ARG A 133 19.52 -9.25 2.25
C ARG A 133 19.33 -8.34 1.03
N LEU A 134 19.31 -8.88 -0.19
CA LEU A 134 19.06 -8.12 -1.42
C LEU A 134 17.57 -7.99 -1.76
N VAL A 135 16.71 -8.81 -1.17
CA VAL A 135 15.27 -8.89 -1.49
C VAL A 135 14.40 -8.14 -0.46
N GLN A 136 14.94 -7.67 0.66
CA GLN A 136 14.18 -6.82 1.58
C GLN A 136 14.23 -5.35 1.13
N PRO A 137 13.07 -4.73 0.80
CA PRO A 137 12.98 -3.35 0.33
C PRO A 137 13.21 -2.31 1.45
#